data_AF-A0A0N4ZC82-F1
#
_entry.id   AF-A0A0N4ZC82-F1
#
_cell.length_a   1.000
_cell.length_b   1.000
_cell.length_c   1.000
_cell.angle_alpha   90.00
_cell.angle_beta   90.00
_cell.angle_gamma   90.00
#
_symmetry.space_group_name_H-M   'P 1'
#
loop_
_entity.id
_entity.type
_entity.pdbx_description
1 polymer ?
#
loop_
_entity_poly.entity_id
_entity_poly.type
_entity_poly.pdbx_seq_one_letter_code
_entity_poly.pdbx_strand_id
1 'polypeptide(L)'
;MRRILYFIVFLICIIITNGDDKTTSCDIKTLDPHAITLISTIDGLMIAVNTFTGKEIWRYKDKPLLETPKIINKNFLFLPNPQDGNLFVYTDNKLKRLPFTIPQLVQTSPCKTSDGILYAGAKKDVWLSVHFDRGLQSEEIRDSLSENICPVSKDELVYIGRSEYQLTMRNSSNNNVWNVTYYDYSSYIPDEGIENPPLVYISKPGSGKIVCIDTMSKTIIWEKKFPSVIVGTYHLKRDGLHYAPNRFVGSETLEAFIEVSFEKISL
;
A
#
# COMPACT_ATOMS: atom_id res chain seq x y z
N MET A 1 50.76 52.02 -6.46
CA MET A 1 50.84 50.61 -6.92
C MET A 1 50.34 49.62 -5.86
N ARG A 2 49.09 49.73 -5.41
CA ARG A 2 48.47 48.74 -4.49
C ARG A 2 46.98 48.46 -4.78
N ARG A 3 46.42 49.10 -5.81
CA ARG A 3 45.05 48.91 -6.30
C ARG A 3 44.93 48.11 -7.61
N ILE A 4 46.05 47.90 -8.32
CA ILE A 4 46.10 47.12 -9.58
C ILE A 4 46.26 45.61 -9.31
N LEU A 5 46.76 45.21 -8.13
CA LEU A 5 46.96 43.80 -7.79
C LEU A 5 45.64 43.07 -7.46
N TYR A 6 44.64 43.77 -6.92
CA TYR A 6 43.33 43.16 -6.58
C TYR A 6 42.48 42.86 -7.82
N PHE A 7 42.63 43.64 -8.89
CA PHE A 7 41.88 43.43 -10.13
C PHE A 7 42.36 42.20 -10.90
N ILE A 8 43.66 41.88 -10.83
CA ILE A 8 44.24 40.69 -11.47
C ILE A 8 43.90 39.42 -10.68
N VAL A 9 43.83 39.47 -9.35
CA VAL A 9 43.37 38.32 -8.53
C VAL A 9 41.88 38.04 -8.73
N PHE A 10 41.05 39.07 -8.93
CA PHE A 10 39.62 38.87 -9.19
C PHE A 10 39.34 38.33 -10.61
N LEU A 11 40.18 38.68 -11.60
CA LEU A 11 40.06 38.16 -12.96
C LEU A 11 40.55 36.70 -13.08
N ILE A 12 41.48 36.27 -12.22
CA ILE A 12 41.95 34.87 -12.15
C ILE A 12 40.93 33.97 -11.44
N CYS A 13 40.11 34.51 -10.52
CA CYS A 13 39.00 33.76 -9.92
C CYS A 13 37.79 33.56 -10.85
N ILE A 14 37.67 34.33 -11.95
CA ILE A 14 36.58 34.17 -12.93
C ILE A 14 36.91 33.13 -14.03
N ILE A 15 38.15 32.66 -14.15
CA ILE A 15 38.58 31.75 -15.23
C ILE A 15 38.63 30.26 -14.81
N ILE A 16 38.34 29.90 -13.54
CA ILE A 16 38.43 28.49 -13.06
C ILE A 16 37.06 27.90 -12.64
N THR A 17 35.94 28.37 -13.17
CA THR A 17 34.67 27.62 -13.07
C THR A 17 33.96 27.50 -14.41
N ASN A 18 34.69 27.04 -15.42
CA ASN A 18 34.12 26.27 -16.52
C ASN A 18 34.58 24.83 -16.33
N GLY A 19 33.80 24.08 -15.58
CA GLY A 19 33.93 22.63 -15.44
C GLY A 19 32.61 22.02 -15.86
N ASP A 20 32.66 21.31 -16.99
CA ASP A 20 31.58 20.53 -17.57
C ASP A 20 30.80 19.71 -16.54
N ASP A 21 29.48 19.84 -16.65
CA ASP A 21 28.51 18.75 -16.71
C ASP A 21 28.96 17.38 -16.18
N LYS A 22 28.64 17.14 -14.92
CA LYS A 22 28.04 15.85 -14.54
C LYS A 22 26.77 16.17 -13.77
N THR A 23 25.67 16.26 -14.52
CA THR A 23 24.38 15.71 -14.11
C THR A 23 24.59 14.60 -13.08
N THR A 24 24.39 14.94 -11.80
CA THR A 24 24.22 13.97 -10.75
C THR A 24 22.87 13.34 -11.03
N SER A 25 22.90 12.34 -11.91
CA SER A 25 21.93 11.25 -11.93
C SER A 25 21.82 10.78 -10.49
N CYS A 26 20.78 11.26 -9.80
CA CYS A 26 20.38 10.71 -8.52
C CYS A 26 19.95 9.27 -8.82
N ASP A 27 20.90 8.34 -8.77
CA ASP A 27 20.60 6.92 -8.77
C ASP A 27 19.77 6.68 -7.49
N ILE A 28 18.44 6.67 -7.65
CA ILE A 28 17.42 6.40 -6.62
C ILE A 28 17.73 5.09 -5.87
N LYS A 29 18.59 4.24 -6.44
CA LYS A 29 19.14 3.01 -5.86
C LYS A 29 19.88 3.18 -4.52
N THR A 30 20.27 4.39 -4.11
CA THR A 30 21.28 4.55 -3.04
C THR A 30 20.79 5.05 -1.68
N LEU A 31 19.49 5.33 -1.48
CA LEU A 31 19.04 5.93 -0.22
C LEU A 31 18.40 4.95 0.79
N ASP A 32 17.97 3.76 0.36
CA ASP A 32 17.39 2.76 1.26
C ASP A 32 18.19 1.44 1.20
N PRO A 33 18.82 0.99 2.30
CA PRO A 33 19.51 -0.29 2.32
C PRO A 33 18.58 -1.49 2.03
N HIS A 34 17.27 -1.33 2.22
CA HIS A 34 16.28 -2.37 1.94
C HIS A 34 15.20 -1.83 0.98
N ALA A 35 15.49 -1.84 -0.32
CA ALA A 35 14.52 -1.48 -1.35
C ALA A 35 13.45 -2.58 -1.51
N ILE A 36 12.48 -2.62 -0.60
CA ILE A 36 11.40 -3.61 -0.54
C ILE A 36 10.03 -2.95 -0.72
N THR A 37 9.27 -3.47 -1.68
CA THR A 37 7.85 -3.16 -1.85
C THR A 37 7.03 -4.41 -1.50
N LEU A 38 6.07 -4.25 -0.60
CA LEU A 38 5.06 -5.25 -0.27
C LEU A 38 3.86 -5.10 -1.19
N ILE A 39 3.41 -6.22 -1.73
CA ILE A 39 2.19 -6.36 -2.52
C ILE A 39 1.18 -7.14 -1.67
N SER A 40 0.09 -6.48 -1.31
CA SER A 40 -1.01 -7.08 -0.53
C SER A 40 -2.13 -7.51 -1.47
N THR A 41 -2.59 -8.75 -1.30
CA THR A 41 -3.70 -9.32 -2.10
C THR A 41 -4.96 -9.51 -1.27
N ILE A 42 -6.10 -9.56 -1.96
CA ILE A 42 -7.43 -9.68 -1.32
C ILE A 42 -7.59 -10.93 -0.46
N ASP A 43 -6.94 -12.02 -0.84
CA ASP A 43 -6.99 -13.29 -0.13
C ASP A 43 -6.03 -13.33 1.08
N GLY A 44 -5.29 -12.25 1.35
CA GLY A 44 -4.39 -12.14 2.51
C GLY A 44 -2.96 -12.60 2.23
N LEU A 45 -2.54 -12.72 0.97
CA LEU A 45 -1.14 -12.98 0.67
C LEU A 45 -0.37 -11.66 0.69
N MET A 46 0.70 -11.61 1.48
CA MET A 46 1.64 -10.50 1.49
C MET A 46 2.95 -10.94 0.82
N ILE A 47 3.32 -10.27 -0.27
CA ILE A 47 4.48 -10.64 -1.09
C ILE A 47 5.48 -9.49 -1.07
N ALA A 48 6.70 -9.73 -0.59
CA ALA A 48 7.78 -8.78 -0.69
C ALA A 48 8.53 -8.96 -2.00
N VAL A 49 8.70 -7.86 -2.72
CA VAL A 49 9.53 -7.79 -3.92
C VAL A 49 10.60 -6.73 -3.77
N ASN A 50 11.72 -6.94 -4.43
CA ASN A 50 12.71 -5.89 -4.61
C ASN A 50 12.09 -4.76 -5.46
N THR A 51 12.10 -3.54 -4.93
CA THR A 51 11.42 -2.37 -5.50
C THR A 51 11.80 -2.09 -6.95
N PHE A 52 13.07 -2.33 -7.33
CA PHE A 52 13.59 -1.96 -8.65
C PHE A 52 13.61 -3.11 -9.66
N THR A 53 13.44 -4.36 -9.23
CA THR A 53 13.47 -5.53 -10.13
C THR A 53 12.14 -6.28 -10.18
N GLY A 54 11.26 -6.06 -9.19
CA GLY A 54 10.02 -6.81 -9.00
C GLY A 54 10.26 -8.30 -8.69
N LYS A 55 11.50 -8.69 -8.38
CA LYS A 55 11.83 -10.06 -7.99
C LYS A 55 11.36 -10.29 -6.56
N GLU A 56 10.65 -11.40 -6.36
CA GLU A 56 10.22 -11.82 -5.04
C GLU A 56 11.41 -12.13 -4.12
N ILE A 57 11.28 -11.68 -2.89
CA ILE A 57 12.23 -11.92 -1.78
C ILE A 57 11.62 -12.99 -0.86
N TRP A 58 10.41 -12.74 -0.38
CA TRP A 58 9.64 -13.65 0.45
C TRP A 58 8.14 -13.40 0.28
N ARG A 59 7.33 -14.33 0.77
CA ARG A 59 5.88 -14.18 0.91
C ARG A 59 5.41 -14.84 2.19
N TYR A 60 4.35 -14.32 2.78
CA TYR A 60 3.64 -15.01 3.85
C TYR A 60 2.12 -14.92 3.64
N LYS A 61 1.41 -15.91 4.14
CA LYS A 61 -0.04 -15.97 4.09
C LYS A 61 -0.60 -15.47 5.41
N ASP A 62 -1.33 -14.37 5.32
CA ASP A 62 -2.11 -13.81 6.40
C ASP A 62 -3.61 -14.14 6.24
N LYS A 63 -4.41 -13.62 7.17
CA LYS A 63 -5.86 -13.54 7.06
C LYS A 63 -6.26 -12.74 5.82
N PRO A 64 -7.35 -13.14 5.13
CA PRO A 64 -7.86 -12.38 3.99
C PRO A 64 -8.31 -10.99 4.45
N LEU A 65 -8.13 -9.98 3.60
CA LEU A 65 -8.47 -8.60 3.95
C LEU A 65 -9.96 -8.38 4.22
N LEU A 66 -10.78 -9.28 3.68
CA LEU A 66 -12.21 -9.21 3.79
C LEU A 66 -12.80 -10.61 3.96
N GLU A 67 -13.54 -10.80 5.05
CA GLU A 67 -14.33 -12.00 5.31
C GLU A 67 -15.81 -11.61 5.35
N THR A 68 -16.58 -12.10 4.37
CA THR A 68 -18.03 -11.88 4.29
C THR A 68 -18.79 -13.21 4.42
N PRO A 69 -20.10 -13.18 4.74
CA PRO A 69 -20.89 -14.38 4.88
C PRO A 69 -21.02 -15.05 3.51
N LYS A 70 -20.84 -16.37 3.45
CA LYS A 70 -20.98 -17.15 2.21
C LYS A 70 -22.42 -17.17 1.69
N ILE A 71 -23.41 -16.94 2.56
CA ILE A 71 -24.83 -16.97 2.22
C ILE A 71 -25.27 -15.55 1.85
N ILE A 72 -25.55 -15.35 0.57
CA ILE A 72 -26.01 -14.07 0.03
C ILE A 72 -27.52 -13.97 0.21
N ASN A 73 -27.96 -13.13 1.13
CA ASN A 73 -29.36 -12.71 1.17
C ASN A 73 -29.56 -11.55 0.18
N LYS A 74 -30.19 -11.82 -0.97
CA LYS A 74 -30.39 -10.83 -2.03
C LYS A 74 -31.13 -9.56 -1.56
N ASN A 75 -31.95 -9.67 -0.51
CA ASN A 75 -32.72 -8.54 0.03
C ASN A 75 -31.97 -7.77 1.13
N PHE A 76 -30.80 -8.26 1.57
CA PHE A 76 -29.99 -7.67 2.63
C PHE A 76 -28.50 -7.93 2.34
N LEU A 77 -28.03 -7.38 1.21
CA LEU A 77 -26.67 -7.55 0.72
C LEU A 77 -25.89 -6.24 0.80
N PHE A 78 -24.84 -6.24 1.62
CA PHE A 78 -23.82 -5.21 1.63
C PHE A 78 -22.56 -5.71 0.91
N LEU A 79 -21.93 -4.79 0.18
CA LEU A 79 -20.76 -5.02 -0.65
C LEU A 79 -19.63 -4.12 -0.15
N PRO A 80 -18.72 -4.67 0.66
CA PRO A 80 -17.56 -3.92 1.15
C PRO A 80 -16.46 -3.84 0.10
N ASN A 81 -15.83 -2.68 -0.01
CA ASN A 81 -14.65 -2.47 -0.85
C ASN A 81 -13.40 -2.86 -0.06
N PRO A 82 -12.61 -3.85 -0.51
CA PRO A 82 -11.41 -4.30 0.20
C PRO A 82 -10.28 -3.25 0.23
N GLN A 83 -10.32 -2.22 -0.62
CA GLN A 83 -9.25 -1.21 -0.70
C GLN A 83 -9.31 -0.16 0.41
N ASP A 84 -10.52 0.25 0.80
CA ASP A 84 -10.74 1.42 1.68
C ASP A 84 -11.82 1.18 2.74
N GLY A 85 -12.42 -0.01 2.78
CA GLY A 85 -13.50 -0.35 3.69
C GLY A 85 -14.81 0.39 3.42
N ASN A 86 -14.97 1.05 2.26
CA ASN A 86 -16.24 1.65 1.87
C ASN A 86 -17.31 0.58 1.70
N LEU A 87 -18.52 0.87 2.18
CA LEU A 87 -19.62 -0.07 2.14
C LEU A 87 -20.65 0.37 1.10
N PHE A 88 -21.06 -0.56 0.25
CA PHE A 88 -22.12 -0.35 -0.73
C PHE A 88 -23.30 -1.25 -0.40
N VAL A 89 -24.50 -0.84 -0.79
CA VAL A 89 -25.73 -1.62 -0.66
C VAL A 89 -26.38 -1.72 -2.03
N TYR A 90 -26.88 -2.91 -2.36
CA TYR A 90 -27.64 -3.13 -3.57
C TYR A 90 -29.13 -3.19 -3.21
N THR A 91 -29.89 -2.17 -3.61
CA THR A 91 -31.33 -2.06 -3.31
C THR A 91 -32.04 -1.39 -4.47
N ASP A 92 -33.26 -1.83 -4.78
CA ASP A 92 -34.09 -1.29 -5.89
C ASP A 92 -33.36 -1.31 -7.25
N ASN A 93 -32.62 -2.39 -7.54
CA ASN A 93 -31.76 -2.55 -8.72
C ASN A 93 -30.70 -1.44 -8.88
N LYS A 94 -30.36 -0.72 -7.80
CA LYS A 94 -29.33 0.32 -7.78
C LYS A 94 -28.28 0.02 -6.73
N LEU A 95 -27.01 0.22 -7.10
CA LEU A 95 -25.90 0.21 -6.17
C LEU A 95 -25.76 1.59 -5.52
N LYS A 96 -25.87 1.66 -4.20
CA LYS A 96 -25.72 2.90 -3.43
C LYS A 96 -24.49 2.78 -2.52
N ARG A 97 -23.65 3.81 -2.48
CA ARG A 97 -22.56 3.92 -1.50
C ARG A 97 -23.12 4.43 -0.19
N LEU A 98 -22.75 3.80 0.93
CA LEU A 98 -23.08 4.30 2.26
C LEU A 98 -22.11 5.41 2.68
N PRO A 99 -22.54 6.36 3.53
CA PRO A 99 -21.71 7.49 3.94
C PRO A 99 -20.59 7.13 4.92
N PHE A 100 -20.56 5.88 5.42
CA PHE A 100 -19.60 5.42 6.42
C PHE A 100 -18.83 4.18 5.92
N THR A 101 -17.55 4.12 6.27
CA THR A 101 -16.71 2.92 6.08
C THR A 101 -16.92 1.92 7.20
N ILE A 102 -16.45 0.67 7.03
CA ILE A 102 -16.49 -0.35 8.09
C ILE A 102 -15.77 0.14 9.37
N PRO A 103 -14.53 0.68 9.32
CA PRO A 103 -13.89 1.24 10.52
C PRO A 103 -14.73 2.31 11.23
N GLN A 104 -15.34 3.23 10.46
CA GLN A 104 -16.18 4.30 11.02
C GLN A 104 -17.46 3.75 11.67
N LEU A 105 -18.10 2.75 11.06
CA LEU A 105 -19.27 2.09 11.62
C LEU A 105 -18.93 1.32 12.90
N VAL A 106 -17.76 0.66 12.94
CA VAL A 106 -17.29 -0.02 14.15
C VAL A 106 -17.05 0.98 15.28
N GLN A 107 -16.41 2.11 14.99
CA GLN A 107 -16.14 3.16 15.98
C GLN A 107 -17.42 3.81 16.54
N THR A 108 -18.46 3.94 15.70
CA THR A 108 -19.76 4.53 16.09
C THR A 108 -20.75 3.51 16.65
N SER A 109 -20.38 2.23 16.68
CA SER A 109 -21.20 1.16 17.26
C SER A 109 -21.10 1.12 18.80
N PRO A 110 -22.16 0.67 19.50
CA PRO A 110 -23.43 0.20 18.97
C PRO A 110 -24.37 1.36 18.58
N CYS A 111 -25.05 1.25 17.43
CA CYS A 111 -26.01 2.25 16.98
C CYS A 111 -27.20 1.64 16.22
N LYS A 112 -28.29 2.40 16.09
CA LYS A 112 -29.49 2.01 15.34
C LYS A 112 -29.83 3.10 14.32
N THR A 113 -30.05 2.73 13.07
CA THR A 113 -30.53 3.67 12.04
C THR A 113 -32.05 3.81 12.05
N SER A 114 -32.56 4.88 11.43
CA SER A 114 -33.99 5.11 11.19
C SER A 114 -34.65 3.93 10.47
N ASP A 115 -33.90 3.28 9.59
CA ASP A 115 -34.37 2.18 8.73
C ASP A 115 -34.43 0.84 9.49
N GLY A 116 -34.18 0.87 10.81
CA GLY A 116 -34.31 -0.28 11.69
C GLY A 116 -33.11 -1.23 11.67
N ILE A 117 -31.95 -0.80 11.15
CA ILE A 117 -30.72 -1.60 11.16
C ILE A 117 -29.93 -1.29 12.44
N LEU A 118 -29.61 -2.33 13.18
CA LEU A 118 -28.75 -2.31 14.36
C LEU A 118 -27.32 -2.65 13.94
N TYR A 119 -26.37 -1.83 14.32
CA TYR A 119 -24.94 -2.03 14.09
C TYR A 119 -24.27 -2.39 15.41
N ALA A 120 -23.48 -3.45 15.40
CA ALA A 120 -22.59 -3.84 16.48
C ALA A 120 -21.19 -4.01 15.89
N GLY A 121 -20.20 -3.38 16.53
CA GLY A 121 -18.83 -3.34 16.05
C GLY A 121 -17.85 -3.77 17.13
N ALA A 122 -16.76 -4.41 16.72
CA ALA A 122 -15.60 -4.66 17.56
C ALA A 122 -14.32 -4.37 16.77
N LYS A 123 -13.31 -3.83 17.46
CA LYS A 123 -11.98 -3.58 16.92
C LYS A 123 -10.95 -4.34 17.74
N LYS A 124 -10.03 -5.05 17.07
CA LYS A 124 -8.85 -5.65 17.69
C LYS A 124 -7.61 -5.18 16.93
N ASP A 125 -6.63 -4.64 17.65
CA ASP A 125 -5.36 -4.23 17.08
C ASP A 125 -4.28 -5.27 17.43
N VAL A 126 -3.44 -5.61 16.45
CA VAL A 126 -2.28 -6.50 16.63
C VAL A 126 -1.05 -5.88 15.98
N TRP A 127 0.12 -6.28 16.46
CA TRP A 127 1.40 -5.84 15.95
C TRP A 127 2.15 -7.01 15.32
N LEU A 128 2.54 -6.86 14.06
CA LEU A 128 3.29 -7.84 13.30
C LEU A 128 4.77 -7.47 13.33
N SER A 129 5.64 -8.39 13.74
CA SER A 129 7.08 -8.23 13.60
C SER A 129 7.52 -8.84 12.27
N VAL A 130 8.09 -8.01 11.39
CA VAL A 130 8.50 -8.39 10.04
C VAL A 130 9.98 -8.11 9.86
N HIS A 131 10.71 -9.11 9.38
CA HIS A 131 12.12 -8.98 9.03
C HIS A 131 12.27 -8.62 7.55
N PHE A 132 13.22 -7.74 7.20
CA PHE A 132 13.42 -7.32 5.80
C PHE A 132 13.67 -8.50 4.85
N ASP A 133 14.52 -9.46 5.22
CA ASP A 133 14.81 -10.62 4.33
C ASP A 133 13.99 -11.89 4.58
N ARG A 134 13.44 -12.06 5.80
CA ARG A 134 12.78 -13.31 6.20
C ARG A 134 11.26 -13.21 6.26
N GLY A 135 10.69 -12.01 6.15
CA GLY A 135 9.26 -11.77 6.25
C GLY A 135 8.74 -11.87 7.69
N LEU A 136 7.46 -12.23 7.84
CA LEU A 136 6.75 -12.28 9.13
C LEU A 136 7.45 -13.21 10.13
N GLN A 137 7.72 -12.69 11.33
CA GLN A 137 8.35 -13.41 12.43
C GLN A 137 7.38 -13.74 13.57
N SER A 138 6.47 -12.82 13.90
CA SER A 138 5.47 -13.01 14.95
C SER A 138 4.26 -12.06 14.78
N GLU A 139 3.09 -12.48 15.29
CA GLU A 139 1.82 -11.71 15.18
C GLU A 139 1.39 -10.99 16.47
N GLU A 140 2.25 -10.95 17.49
CA GLU A 140 2.00 -10.23 18.74
C GLU A 140 3.30 -9.65 19.25
N ILE A 141 3.27 -8.45 19.85
CA ILE A 141 4.36 -8.00 20.71
C ILE A 141 4.34 -8.93 21.92
N ARG A 142 5.11 -10.01 21.84
CA ARG A 142 5.48 -10.75 23.03
C ARG A 142 6.45 -9.85 23.77
N ASP A 143 6.08 -9.46 24.99
CA ASP A 143 7.01 -8.93 25.97
C ASP A 143 7.90 -10.09 26.45
N SER A 144 8.61 -10.70 25.52
CA SER A 144 9.56 -11.77 25.81
C SER A 144 10.87 -11.10 26.17
N LEU A 145 10.94 -10.58 27.39
CA LEU A 145 12.17 -10.50 28.18
C LEU A 145 12.75 -11.90 28.49
N SER A 146 12.40 -12.93 27.72
CA SER A 146 13.07 -14.23 27.77
C SER A 146 14.28 -14.19 26.85
N GLU A 147 15.44 -13.99 27.46
CA GLU A 147 16.79 -13.86 26.90
C GLU A 147 17.32 -15.08 26.10
N ASN A 148 16.48 -15.93 25.50
CA ASN A 148 16.90 -17.20 24.89
C ASN A 148 16.40 -17.45 23.45
N ILE A 149 15.78 -16.45 22.81
CA ILE A 149 15.47 -16.54 21.37
C ILE A 149 16.57 -15.77 20.66
N CYS A 150 17.26 -16.44 19.72
CA CYS A 150 18.44 -15.96 18.98
C CYS A 150 18.48 -14.43 18.81
N PRO A 151 19.65 -13.78 18.99
CA PRO A 151 19.80 -12.35 18.76
C PRO A 151 19.68 -12.07 17.26
N VAL A 152 18.46 -12.09 16.74
CA VAL A 152 18.11 -11.40 15.51
C VAL A 152 18.49 -9.96 15.79
N SER A 153 19.38 -9.38 14.98
CA SER A 153 19.75 -7.99 15.15
C SER A 153 18.44 -7.20 15.15
N LYS A 154 18.16 -6.47 16.24
CA LYS A 154 16.93 -5.67 16.35
C LYS A 154 16.85 -4.63 15.22
N ASP A 155 17.97 -4.36 14.56
CA ASP A 155 18.14 -3.40 13.47
C ASP A 155 17.50 -3.84 12.14
N GLU A 156 17.05 -5.10 12.01
CA GLU A 156 16.43 -5.65 10.80
C GLU A 156 14.93 -6.00 10.95
N LEU A 157 14.34 -5.71 12.11
CA LEU A 157 12.93 -5.94 12.40
C LEU A 157 12.12 -4.64 12.31
N VAL A 158 10.98 -4.71 11.63
CA VAL A 158 9.99 -3.65 11.51
C VAL A 158 8.68 -4.11 12.16
N TYR A 159 8.05 -3.25 12.93
CA TYR A 159 6.75 -3.52 13.55
C TYR A 159 5.64 -2.84 12.75
N ILE A 160 4.63 -3.62 12.35
CA ILE A 160 3.52 -3.16 11.52
C ILE A 160 2.22 -3.36 12.31
N GLY A 161 1.43 -2.30 12.47
CA GLY A 161 0.10 -2.40 13.05
C GLY A 161 -0.89 -3.02 12.06
N ARG A 162 -1.72 -3.95 12.53
CA ARG A 162 -2.87 -4.48 11.79
C ARG A 162 -4.12 -4.38 12.66
N SER A 163 -5.16 -3.75 12.13
CA SER A 163 -6.46 -3.65 12.77
C SER A 163 -7.44 -4.65 12.18
N GLU A 164 -8.13 -5.39 13.03
CA GLU A 164 -9.24 -6.27 12.70
C GLU A 164 -10.55 -5.57 13.12
N TYR A 165 -11.39 -5.26 12.14
CA TYR A 165 -12.70 -4.63 12.32
C TYR A 165 -13.80 -5.65 12.07
N GLN A 166 -14.53 -6.02 13.11
CA GLN A 166 -15.70 -6.88 13.01
C GLN A 166 -16.95 -6.04 13.07
N LEU A 167 -17.83 -6.15 12.07
CA LEU A 167 -19.10 -5.43 12.00
C LEU A 167 -20.24 -6.41 11.76
N THR A 168 -21.25 -6.32 12.62
CA THR A 168 -22.51 -7.05 12.51
C THR A 168 -23.65 -6.05 12.29
N MET A 169 -24.38 -6.23 11.20
CA MET A 169 -25.61 -5.50 10.88
C MET A 169 -26.81 -6.43 11.04
N ARG A 170 -27.79 -6.00 11.84
CA ARG A 170 -29.02 -6.75 12.07
C ARG A 170 -30.25 -5.91 11.76
N ASN A 171 -31.08 -6.39 10.85
CA ASN A 171 -32.36 -5.74 10.57
C ASN A 171 -33.38 -6.11 11.67
N SER A 172 -33.92 -5.10 12.34
CA SER A 172 -34.86 -5.26 13.45
C SER A 172 -36.22 -5.82 13.03
N SER A 173 -36.61 -5.69 11.77
CA SER A 173 -37.94 -6.05 11.28
C SER A 173 -38.03 -7.51 10.83
N ASN A 174 -37.02 -7.98 10.10
CA ASN A 174 -36.99 -9.35 9.54
C ASN A 174 -35.91 -10.25 10.19
N ASN A 175 -35.19 -9.73 11.17
CA ASN A 175 -34.14 -10.43 11.90
C ASN A 175 -32.95 -10.92 11.05
N ASN A 176 -32.78 -10.39 9.83
CA ASN A 176 -31.64 -10.72 8.98
C ASN A 176 -30.35 -10.17 9.59
N VAL A 177 -29.29 -10.99 9.55
CA VAL A 177 -27.97 -10.65 10.06
C VAL A 177 -26.96 -10.70 8.92
N TRP A 178 -26.10 -9.70 8.85
CA TRP A 178 -24.96 -9.65 7.94
C TRP A 178 -23.71 -9.31 8.75
N ASN A 179 -22.66 -10.13 8.59
CA ASN A 179 -21.40 -10.00 9.33
C ASN A 179 -20.25 -9.75 8.35
N VAL A 180 -19.32 -8.89 8.72
CA VAL A 180 -18.08 -8.72 7.97
C VAL A 180 -16.90 -8.57 8.92
N THR A 181 -15.78 -9.16 8.55
CA THR A 181 -14.48 -8.85 9.14
C THR A 181 -13.63 -8.16 8.07
N TYR A 182 -13.11 -6.99 8.41
CA TYR A 182 -12.23 -6.20 7.55
C TYR A 182 -10.89 -6.00 8.25
N TYR A 183 -9.80 -6.23 7.53
CA TYR A 183 -8.45 -6.02 8.03
C TYR A 183 -7.82 -4.82 7.34
N ASP A 184 -7.11 -4.01 8.12
CA ASP A 184 -6.37 -2.86 7.63
C ASP A 184 -4.97 -2.83 8.22
N TYR A 185 -4.01 -2.37 7.43
CA TYR A 185 -2.62 -2.23 7.84
C TYR A 185 -2.31 -0.76 8.12
N SER A 186 -1.76 -0.48 9.29
CA SER A 186 -1.27 0.86 9.62
C SER A 186 -0.10 1.20 8.71
N SER A 187 -0.29 2.22 7.87
CA SER A 187 0.74 2.73 6.98
C SER A 187 0.78 4.26 7.01
N TYR A 188 1.98 4.81 6.90
CA TYR A 188 2.18 6.24 6.64
C TYR A 188 1.68 6.56 5.21
N ILE A 189 0.76 7.50 5.11
CA ILE A 189 0.28 8.03 3.83
C ILE A 189 1.09 9.31 3.57
N PRO A 190 1.79 9.43 2.44
CA PRO A 190 2.54 10.65 2.12
C PRO A 190 1.60 11.86 2.09
N ASP A 191 2.01 12.97 2.70
CA ASP A 191 1.25 14.23 2.65
C ASP A 191 1.02 14.66 1.20
N GLU A 192 -0.16 15.22 0.91
CA GLU A 192 -0.60 15.66 -0.43
C GLU A 192 0.35 16.69 -1.10
N GLY A 193 1.33 17.23 -0.37
CA GLY A 193 2.37 18.13 -0.88
C GLY A 193 3.54 17.46 -1.61
N ILE A 194 3.66 16.12 -1.62
CA ILE A 194 4.61 15.42 -2.49
C ILE A 194 3.95 15.27 -3.87
N GLU A 195 4.05 16.33 -4.68
CA GLU A 195 3.34 16.41 -5.96
C GLU A 195 3.67 15.28 -6.94
N ASN A 196 4.78 14.55 -6.77
CA ASN A 196 5.12 13.41 -7.61
C ASN A 196 5.94 12.36 -6.82
N PRO A 197 5.37 11.22 -6.41
CA PRO A 197 6.14 10.12 -5.86
C PRO A 197 7.11 9.58 -6.93
N PRO A 198 8.34 9.19 -6.60
CA PRO A 198 9.33 8.72 -7.59
C PRO A 198 8.88 7.44 -8.31
N LEU A 199 8.10 6.60 -7.62
CA LEU A 199 7.55 5.35 -8.15
C LEU A 199 6.03 5.36 -8.03
N VAL A 200 5.37 4.94 -9.10
CA VAL A 200 3.92 4.70 -9.14
C VAL A 200 3.66 3.28 -9.58
N TYR A 201 2.65 2.66 -8.97
CA TYR A 201 2.20 1.33 -9.31
C TYR A 201 0.85 1.40 -10.01
N ILE A 202 0.68 0.58 -11.05
CA ILE A 202 -0.60 0.44 -11.75
C ILE A 202 -1.00 -1.02 -11.77
N SER A 203 -2.13 -1.33 -11.16
CA SER A 203 -2.67 -2.69 -11.06
C SER A 203 -3.89 -2.87 -11.95
N LYS A 204 -3.99 -4.03 -12.60
CA LYS A 204 -5.18 -4.46 -13.35
C LYS A 204 -6.14 -5.17 -12.40
N PRO A 205 -7.35 -4.62 -12.17
CA PRO A 205 -8.38 -5.26 -11.36
C PRO A 205 -8.63 -6.71 -11.80
N GLY A 206 -8.82 -7.61 -10.84
CA GLY A 206 -9.22 -9.00 -11.10
C GLY A 206 -8.14 -9.95 -11.65
N SER A 207 -6.97 -9.46 -12.06
CA SER A 207 -5.96 -10.29 -12.77
C SER A 207 -4.67 -10.57 -12.01
N GLY A 208 -4.41 -9.79 -10.95
CA GLY A 208 -3.12 -9.81 -10.22
C GLY A 208 -1.94 -9.23 -11.01
N LYS A 209 -2.15 -8.65 -12.20
CA LYS A 209 -1.11 -7.97 -12.98
C LYS A 209 -0.87 -6.56 -12.43
N ILE A 210 0.40 -6.18 -12.30
CA ILE A 210 0.86 -4.88 -11.82
C ILE A 210 2.13 -4.44 -12.57
N VAL A 211 2.24 -3.14 -12.79
CA VAL A 211 3.37 -2.48 -13.42
C VAL A 211 3.93 -1.43 -12.46
N CYS A 212 5.26 -1.34 -12.37
CA CYS A 212 5.95 -0.28 -11.65
C CYS A 212 6.56 0.71 -12.65
N ILE A 213 6.31 1.99 -12.44
CA ILE A 213 6.71 3.08 -13.32
C ILE A 213 7.55 4.06 -12.51
N ASP A 214 8.69 4.44 -13.08
CA ASP A 214 9.48 5.58 -12.60
C ASP A 214 8.84 6.87 -13.14
N THR A 215 8.43 7.77 -12.24
CA THR A 215 7.76 9.01 -12.63
C THR A 215 8.70 10.05 -13.21
N MET A 216 10.00 9.98 -12.88
CA MET A 216 11.01 10.89 -13.39
C MET A 216 11.38 10.54 -14.83
N SER A 217 11.70 9.28 -15.10
CA SER A 217 12.05 8.81 -16.44
C SER A 217 10.83 8.54 -17.32
N LYS A 218 9.65 8.33 -16.71
CA LYS A 218 8.40 7.88 -17.35
C LYS A 218 8.55 6.53 -18.05
N THR A 219 9.41 5.65 -17.52
CA THR A 219 9.62 4.30 -18.05
C THR A 219 9.04 3.24 -17.14
N ILE A 220 8.66 2.11 -17.74
CA ILE A 220 8.30 0.91 -16.99
C ILE A 220 9.58 0.28 -16.47
N ILE A 221 9.68 0.12 -15.14
CA ILE A 221 10.82 -0.56 -14.51
C ILE A 221 10.64 -2.07 -14.61
N TRP A 222 9.44 -2.54 -14.30
CA TRP A 222 9.09 -3.96 -14.38
C TRP A 222 7.57 -4.17 -14.45
N GLU A 223 7.21 -5.33 -14.99
CA GLU A 223 5.85 -5.88 -14.99
C GLU A 223 5.85 -7.24 -14.30
N LYS A 224 4.84 -7.49 -13.45
CA LYS A 224 4.63 -8.78 -12.79
C LYS A 224 3.16 -9.17 -12.73
N LYS A 225 2.92 -10.48 -12.61
CA LYS A 225 1.61 -11.07 -12.34
C LYS A 225 1.67 -11.89 -11.06
N PHE A 226 0.87 -11.53 -10.09
CA PHE A 226 0.71 -12.22 -8.82
C PHE A 226 -0.51 -13.15 -8.81
N PRO A 227 -0.58 -14.11 -7.87
CA PRO A 227 -1.61 -15.16 -7.90
C PRO A 227 -3.05 -14.68 -7.66
N SER A 228 -3.22 -13.47 -7.11
CA SER A 228 -4.50 -12.98 -6.61
C SER A 228 -4.65 -11.48 -6.87
N VAL A 229 -5.86 -10.97 -6.66
CA VAL A 229 -6.19 -9.55 -6.87
C VAL A 229 -5.40 -8.71 -5.87
N ILE A 230 -4.62 -7.77 -6.41
CA ILE A 230 -3.86 -6.80 -5.62
C ILE A 230 -4.82 -5.73 -5.12
N VAL A 231 -4.64 -5.34 -3.87
CA VAL A 231 -5.51 -4.34 -3.22
C VAL A 231 -4.70 -3.25 -2.51
N GLY A 232 -3.43 -3.48 -2.21
CA GLY A 232 -2.54 -2.48 -1.64
C GLY A 232 -1.09 -2.72 -2.02
N THR A 233 -0.30 -1.64 -2.05
CA THR A 233 1.15 -1.69 -2.18
C THR A 233 1.79 -0.78 -1.15
N TYR A 234 2.90 -1.22 -0.56
CA TYR A 234 3.56 -0.49 0.53
C TYR A 234 5.08 -0.59 0.37
N HIS A 235 5.81 0.48 0.65
CA HIS A 235 7.25 0.40 0.85
C HIS A 235 7.51 0.02 2.31
N LEU A 236 8.28 -1.05 2.52
CA LEU A 236 8.69 -1.46 3.86
C LEU A 236 9.95 -0.69 4.24
N LYS A 237 9.83 0.18 5.24
CA LYS A 237 10.94 0.98 5.76
C LYS A 237 11.14 0.69 7.25
N ARG A 238 12.24 1.18 7.81
CA ARG A 238 12.58 0.97 9.24
C ARG A 238 11.52 1.52 10.20
N ASP A 239 10.82 2.57 9.81
CA ASP A 239 9.77 3.23 10.58
C ASP A 239 8.36 2.65 10.32
N GLY A 240 8.24 1.62 9.48
CA GLY A 240 6.98 0.92 9.24
C GLY A 240 6.61 0.82 7.75
N LEU A 241 5.32 0.64 7.49
CA LEU A 241 4.79 0.65 6.13
C LEU A 241 4.53 2.06 5.65
N HIS A 242 4.99 2.38 4.45
CA HIS A 242 4.66 3.60 3.74
C HIS A 242 3.77 3.23 2.57
N TYR A 243 2.59 3.83 2.46
CA TYR A 243 1.70 3.56 1.33
C TYR A 243 2.41 3.92 0.02
N ALA A 244 2.54 2.92 -0.86
CA ALA A 244 3.09 3.11 -2.19
C ALA A 244 1.90 3.37 -3.13
N PRO A 245 1.85 4.52 -3.84
CA PRO A 245 0.68 4.87 -4.65
C PRO A 245 0.37 3.83 -5.74
N ASN A 246 -0.75 3.12 -5.57
CA ASN A 246 -1.28 2.17 -6.54
C ASN A 246 -2.55 2.71 -7.19
N ARG A 247 -2.59 2.71 -8.52
CA ARG A 247 -3.76 3.08 -9.30
C ARG A 247 -4.34 1.84 -9.96
N PHE A 248 -5.66 1.71 -9.91
CA PHE A 248 -6.38 0.62 -10.54
C PHE A 248 -6.90 1.06 -11.90
N VAL A 249 -6.45 0.41 -12.96
CA VAL A 249 -6.75 0.79 -14.35
C VAL A 249 -7.38 -0.39 -15.08
N GLY A 250 -8.41 -0.11 -15.89
CA GLY A 250 -9.12 -1.11 -16.68
C GLY A 250 -8.19 -1.89 -17.61
N SER A 251 -8.61 -3.11 -17.96
CA SER A 251 -7.83 -4.06 -18.75
C SER A 251 -7.33 -3.46 -20.05
N GLU A 252 -8.23 -2.91 -20.88
CA GLU A 252 -7.85 -2.38 -22.20
C GLU A 252 -6.93 -1.17 -22.07
N THR A 253 -7.19 -0.30 -21.10
CA THR A 253 -6.38 0.90 -20.87
C THR A 253 -4.96 0.55 -20.41
N LEU A 254 -4.80 -0.44 -19.52
CA LEU A 254 -3.47 -0.86 -19.08
C LEU A 254 -2.69 -1.52 -20.22
N GLU A 255 -3.34 -2.37 -21.01
CA GLU A 255 -2.70 -3.06 -22.14
C GLU A 255 -2.24 -2.06 -23.20
N ALA A 256 -3.10 -1.12 -23.60
CA ALA A 256 -2.73 -0.05 -24.52
C ALA A 256 -1.59 0.84 -23.98
N PHE A 257 -1.59 1.13 -22.67
CA PHE A 257 -0.52 1.90 -22.04
C PHE A 257 0.83 1.20 -22.12
N ILE A 258 0.84 -0.13 -21.91
CA ILE A 258 2.04 -0.95 -21.97
C ILE A 258 2.57 -1.02 -23.41
N GLU A 259 1.69 -1.26 -24.39
CA GLU A 259 2.06 -1.34 -25.81
C GLU A 259 2.75 -0.05 -26.30
N VAL A 260 2.14 1.11 -26.07
CA VAL A 260 2.69 2.41 -26.47
C VAL A 260 4.04 2.71 -25.79
N SER A 261 4.22 2.23 -24.55
CA SER A 261 5.48 2.44 -23.82
C SER A 261 6.63 1.65 -24.43
N PHE A 262 6.36 0.47 -25.00
CA PHE A 262 7.39 -0.35 -25.65
C PHE A 262 7.74 0.13 -27.07
N GLU A 263 6.78 0.68 -27.83
CA GLU A 263 7.05 1.24 -29.17
C GLU A 263 8.06 2.39 -29.15
N LYS A 264 8.08 3.19 -28.07
CA LYS A 264 9.06 4.28 -27.88
C LYS A 264 10.49 3.81 -27.59
N ILE A 265 10.70 2.55 -27.26
CA ILE A 265 12.03 1.98 -26.96
C ILE A 265 12.62 1.29 -28.20
N SER A 266 11.79 0.97 -29.20
CA SER A 266 12.17 0.27 -30.44
C SER A 266 12.47 1.19 -31.64
N LEU A 267 12.54 2.52 -31.44
CA LEU A 267 12.91 3.53 -32.43
C LEU A 267 14.16 4.29 -31.95
#